data_AF-A0A2A2LJ83-F1
#
_entry.id   AF-A0A2A2LJ83-F1
#
_cell.length_a   1.000
_cell.length_b   1.000
_cell.length_c   1.000
_cell.angle_alpha   90.00
_cell.angle_beta   90.00
_cell.angle_gamma   90.00
#
_symmetry.space_group_name_H-M   'P 1'
#
loop_
_entity.id
_entity.type
_entity.pdbx_description
1 polymer ?
#
loop_
_entity_poly.entity_id
_entity_poly.type
_entity_poly.pdbx_seq_one_letter_code
_entity_poly.pdbx_strand_id
1 'polypeptide(L)'
;MSTEGDFVAGFHNVLIPILKEWKPQLILISAGFDAGYYDVMLTLGQGVKAHGYGHMARLLSEICPGRTLAVLEGGYFKTNYVEAASMMVRGLKGLPLPHLPVSKRVSGAFLETIWNNLIHHSKHYPVLGKTVEKLQERQRAKGLRPFVQPEPLFLDRETKPPTEEELLNQLTWDEQAKFECYTMSAPTTMFFVNELKDFYEGKIDNTMICDRMLYAEAKSKQNSK
;
A
#
# COMPACT_ATOMS: atom_id res chain seq x y z
N MET A 1 -7.96 -5.22 13.30
CA MET A 1 -8.08 -5.72 11.92
C MET A 1 -8.59 -4.57 11.05
N SER A 2 -7.92 -4.29 9.95
CA SER A 2 -8.33 -3.34 8.91
C SER A 2 -9.24 -4.06 7.92
N THR A 3 -10.40 -3.48 7.65
CA THR A 3 -11.49 -4.03 6.84
C THR A 3 -11.69 -3.22 5.57
N GLU A 4 -12.52 -3.73 4.65
CA GLU A 4 -12.95 -2.98 3.47
C GLU A 4 -13.48 -1.56 3.78
N GLY A 5 -14.15 -1.38 4.92
CA GLY A 5 -14.63 -0.07 5.35
C GLY A 5 -13.51 0.88 5.76
N ASP A 6 -12.44 0.37 6.37
CA ASP A 6 -11.26 1.16 6.72
C ASP A 6 -10.55 1.64 5.45
N PHE A 7 -10.32 0.74 4.49
CA PHE A 7 -9.71 1.09 3.20
C PHE A 7 -10.53 2.13 2.44
N VAL A 8 -11.86 1.96 2.37
CA VAL A 8 -12.75 2.96 1.75
C VAL A 8 -12.73 4.30 2.49
N ALA A 9 -12.60 4.29 3.82
CA ALA A 9 -12.39 5.53 4.57
C ALA A 9 -11.06 6.20 4.22
N GLY A 10 -9.98 5.43 4.04
CA GLY A 10 -8.70 5.94 3.53
C GLY A 10 -8.83 6.57 2.14
N PHE A 11 -9.60 5.93 1.26
CA PHE A 11 -9.88 6.47 -0.08
C PHE A 11 -10.58 7.82 0.00
N HIS A 12 -11.67 7.93 0.78
CA HIS A 12 -12.43 9.17 0.87
C HIS A 12 -11.69 10.31 1.56
N ASN A 13 -10.87 10.02 2.57
CA ASN A 13 -10.21 11.06 3.36
C ASN A 13 -8.86 11.49 2.76
N VAL A 14 -8.17 10.60 2.03
CA VAL A 14 -6.82 10.87 1.53
C VAL A 14 -6.75 10.78 0.01
N LEU A 15 -6.97 9.59 -0.55
CA LEU A 15 -6.66 9.31 -1.96
C LEU A 15 -7.56 10.08 -2.94
N ILE A 16 -8.88 10.05 -2.76
CA ILE A 16 -9.84 10.70 -3.66
C ILE A 16 -9.65 12.22 -3.70
N PRO A 17 -9.50 12.94 -2.57
CA PRO A 17 -9.18 14.36 -2.61
C PRO A 17 -7.92 14.67 -3.42
N ILE A 18 -6.85 13.90 -3.20
CA ILE A 18 -5.59 14.03 -3.96
C ILE A 18 -5.86 13.82 -5.46
N LEU A 19 -6.51 12.73 -5.85
CA LEU A 19 -6.76 12.43 -7.25
C LEU A 19 -7.66 13.47 -7.93
N LYS A 20 -8.64 14.03 -7.23
CA LYS A 20 -9.50 15.11 -7.76
C LYS A 20 -8.75 16.40 -7.99
N GLU A 21 -7.78 16.71 -7.12
CA GLU A 21 -6.91 17.87 -7.28
C GLU A 21 -5.90 17.66 -8.42
N TRP A 22 -5.27 16.48 -8.47
CA TRP A 22 -4.26 16.11 -9.46
C TRP A 22 -4.82 15.91 -10.88
N LYS A 23 -6.04 15.37 -11.00
CA LYS A 23 -6.75 15.10 -12.27
C LYS A 23 -6.01 14.13 -13.20
N PRO A 24 -5.91 12.83 -12.83
CA PRO A 24 -5.30 11.81 -13.68
C PRO A 24 -5.94 11.73 -15.06
N GLN A 25 -5.12 11.49 -16.08
CA GLN A 25 -5.58 11.11 -17.42
C GLN A 25 -5.67 9.58 -17.61
N LEU A 26 -5.01 8.82 -16.73
CA LEU A 26 -5.01 7.36 -16.68
C LEU A 26 -4.80 6.93 -15.22
N ILE A 27 -5.48 5.87 -14.79
CA ILE A 27 -5.24 5.22 -13.50
C ILE A 27 -4.77 3.78 -13.75
N LEU A 28 -3.63 3.41 -13.17
CA LEU A 28 -3.13 2.04 -13.11
C LEU A 28 -3.29 1.51 -11.68
N ILE A 29 -4.01 0.40 -11.53
CA ILE A 29 -4.19 -0.28 -10.24
C ILE A 29 -3.26 -1.48 -10.22
N SER A 30 -2.25 -1.45 -9.37
CA SER A 30 -1.45 -2.62 -8.99
C SER A 30 -2.32 -3.49 -8.07
N ALA A 31 -3.01 -4.47 -8.64
CA ALA A 31 -4.12 -5.20 -8.05
C ALA A 31 -3.65 -6.46 -7.31
N GLY A 32 -3.08 -6.24 -6.12
CA GLY A 32 -2.79 -7.30 -5.15
C GLY A 32 -4.01 -7.64 -4.28
N PHE A 33 -4.26 -8.94 -4.09
CA PHE A 33 -5.37 -9.47 -3.27
C PHE A 33 -4.91 -10.12 -1.95
N ASP A 34 -3.64 -9.93 -1.59
CA ASP A 34 -3.00 -10.44 -0.38
C ASP A 34 -3.42 -9.74 0.92
N ALA A 35 -3.98 -8.52 0.84
CA ALA A 35 -4.72 -7.87 1.93
C ALA A 35 -6.12 -8.50 2.20
N GLY A 36 -6.46 -9.53 1.43
CA GLY A 36 -7.78 -10.13 1.42
C GLY A 36 -8.05 -11.04 2.62
N TYR A 37 -9.34 -11.22 2.90
CA TYR A 37 -9.79 -12.13 3.94
C TYR A 37 -9.36 -13.58 3.58
N TYR A 38 -8.72 -14.27 4.53
CA TYR A 38 -8.04 -15.58 4.38
C TYR A 38 -6.68 -15.60 3.68
N ASP A 39 -6.13 -14.44 3.29
CA ASP A 39 -4.80 -14.37 2.68
C ASP A 39 -3.71 -14.04 3.70
N VAL A 40 -2.45 -14.00 3.27
CA VAL A 40 -1.26 -13.91 4.13
C VAL A 40 -1.27 -12.72 5.09
N MET A 41 -1.83 -11.58 4.68
CA MET A 41 -1.87 -10.36 5.51
C MET A 41 -2.91 -10.41 6.63
N LEU A 42 -3.76 -11.46 6.70
CA LEU A 42 -4.68 -11.65 7.81
C LEU A 42 -3.96 -11.81 9.14
N THR A 43 -2.79 -12.46 9.13
CA THR A 43 -1.92 -12.59 10.31
C THR A 43 -1.39 -11.24 10.79
N LEU A 44 -1.29 -10.25 9.90
CA LEU A 44 -0.89 -8.87 10.16
C LEU A 44 -2.10 -7.94 10.38
N GLY A 45 -3.29 -8.51 10.49
CA GLY A 45 -4.51 -7.79 10.82
C GLY A 45 -5.17 -7.10 9.62
N GLN A 46 -4.97 -7.55 8.39
CA GLN A 46 -5.74 -7.08 7.23
C GLN A 46 -6.77 -8.15 6.80
N GLY A 47 -8.01 -7.75 6.57
CA GLY A 47 -9.07 -8.69 6.23
C GLY A 47 -10.10 -8.08 5.30
N VAL A 48 -9.66 -7.65 4.11
CA VAL A 48 -10.54 -7.03 3.11
C VAL A 48 -11.37 -8.12 2.44
N LYS A 49 -12.69 -8.04 2.52
CA LYS A 49 -13.56 -8.97 1.78
C LYS A 49 -13.59 -8.63 0.30
N ALA A 50 -13.81 -9.63 -0.55
CA ALA A 50 -13.82 -9.51 -2.01
C ALA A 50 -14.62 -8.30 -2.55
N HIS A 51 -15.83 -8.05 -2.04
CA HIS A 51 -16.65 -6.92 -2.49
C HIS A 51 -16.01 -5.55 -2.21
N GLY A 52 -15.15 -5.43 -1.20
CA GLY A 52 -14.37 -4.23 -0.90
C GLY A 52 -13.47 -3.81 -2.07
N TYR A 53 -12.82 -4.77 -2.74
CA TYR A 53 -12.03 -4.51 -3.95
C TYR A 53 -12.87 -3.95 -5.10
N GLY A 54 -14.11 -4.44 -5.24
CA GLY A 54 -15.08 -3.89 -6.19
C GLY A 54 -15.43 -2.44 -5.90
N HIS A 55 -15.69 -2.08 -4.64
CA HIS A 55 -15.99 -0.70 -4.24
C HIS A 55 -14.80 0.23 -4.44
N MET A 56 -13.59 -0.19 -4.06
CA MET A 56 -12.37 0.58 -4.30
C MET A 56 -12.15 0.84 -5.79
N ALA A 57 -12.32 -0.18 -6.63
CA ALA A 57 -12.18 -0.05 -8.08
C ALA A 57 -13.25 0.86 -8.70
N ARG A 58 -14.51 0.79 -8.21
CA ARG A 58 -15.58 1.70 -8.63
C ARG A 58 -15.19 3.16 -8.36
N LEU A 59 -14.73 3.46 -7.14
CA LEU A 59 -14.34 4.81 -6.76
C LEU A 59 -13.25 5.38 -7.69
N LEU A 60 -12.26 4.57 -8.06
CA LEU A 60 -11.22 4.99 -9.00
C LEU A 60 -11.75 5.17 -10.42
N SER A 61 -12.62 4.27 -10.89
CA SER A 61 -13.24 4.38 -12.22
C SER A 61 -14.09 5.64 -12.38
N GLU A 62 -14.70 6.14 -11.30
CA GLU A 62 -15.47 7.40 -11.30
C GLU A 62 -14.57 8.64 -11.38
N ILE A 63 -13.32 8.54 -10.92
CA ILE A 63 -12.32 9.63 -11.03
C ILE A 63 -11.80 9.74 -12.46
N CYS A 64 -11.50 8.62 -13.11
CA CYS A 64 -11.03 8.59 -14.50
C CYS A 64 -11.88 7.64 -15.36
N PRO A 65 -13.11 8.07 -15.75
CA PRO A 65 -14.03 7.23 -16.52
C PRO A 65 -13.40 6.70 -17.80
N GLY A 66 -13.55 5.40 -18.04
CA GLY A 66 -13.04 4.71 -19.23
C GLY A 66 -11.51 4.57 -19.31
N ARG A 67 -10.76 5.06 -18.30
CA ARG A 67 -9.29 5.11 -18.31
C ARG A 67 -8.71 4.64 -16.98
N THR A 68 -9.23 3.53 -16.49
CA THR A 68 -8.73 2.84 -15.29
C THR A 68 -8.41 1.39 -15.66
N LEU A 69 -7.15 0.99 -15.52
CA LEU A 69 -6.65 -0.34 -15.83
C LEU A 69 -6.16 -1.00 -14.53
N ALA A 70 -6.59 -2.23 -14.28
CA ALA A 70 -6.06 -3.04 -13.19
C ALA A 70 -5.10 -4.09 -13.74
N VAL A 71 -3.91 -4.19 -13.14
CA VAL A 71 -2.86 -5.15 -13.45
C VAL A 71 -2.68 -6.04 -12.24
N LEU A 72 -2.81 -7.35 -12.42
CA LEU A 72 -2.75 -8.31 -11.33
C LEU A 72 -1.35 -8.40 -10.71
N GLU A 73 -1.30 -8.51 -9.38
CA GLU A 73 -0.06 -8.70 -8.60
C GLU A 73 -0.18 -9.93 -7.67
N GLY A 74 -0.03 -9.73 -6.35
CA GLY A 74 -0.12 -10.77 -5.32
C GLY A 74 -1.55 -11.22 -4.99
N GLY A 75 -1.65 -12.18 -4.07
CA GLY A 75 -2.89 -12.86 -3.70
C GLY A 75 -2.70 -14.37 -3.81
N TYR A 76 -2.64 -15.03 -2.66
CA TYR A 76 -2.10 -16.39 -2.55
C TYR A 76 -3.17 -17.38 -2.10
N PHE A 77 -4.33 -16.89 -1.63
CA PHE A 77 -5.49 -17.71 -1.34
C PHE A 77 -6.47 -17.75 -2.51
N LYS A 78 -6.49 -18.90 -3.21
CA LYS A 78 -7.22 -19.11 -4.48
C LYS A 78 -8.68 -18.65 -4.46
N THR A 79 -9.43 -18.96 -3.41
CA THR A 79 -10.86 -18.64 -3.34
C THR A 79 -11.07 -17.12 -3.23
N ASN A 80 -10.36 -16.46 -2.31
CA ASN A 80 -10.45 -15.01 -2.16
C ASN A 80 -9.95 -14.28 -3.42
N TYR A 81 -8.86 -14.76 -4.02
CA TYR A 81 -8.31 -14.22 -5.26
C TYR A 81 -9.38 -14.17 -6.38
N VAL A 82 -10.07 -15.28 -6.65
CA VAL A 82 -11.06 -15.35 -7.74
C VAL A 82 -12.24 -14.43 -7.45
N GLU A 83 -12.73 -14.42 -6.22
CA GLU A 83 -13.84 -13.55 -5.81
C GLU A 83 -13.46 -12.07 -5.86
N ALA A 84 -12.29 -11.69 -5.35
CA ALA A 84 -11.80 -10.32 -5.34
C ALA A 84 -11.58 -9.79 -6.76
N ALA A 85 -10.96 -10.59 -7.64
CA ALA A 85 -10.81 -10.25 -9.05
C ALA A 85 -12.17 -10.06 -9.74
N SER A 86 -13.11 -10.98 -9.51
CA SER A 86 -14.48 -10.88 -10.05
C SER A 86 -15.19 -9.60 -9.58
N MET A 87 -15.10 -9.27 -8.28
CA MET A 87 -15.69 -8.05 -7.71
C MET A 87 -15.02 -6.78 -8.23
N MET A 88 -13.69 -6.77 -8.40
CA MET A 88 -12.96 -5.66 -9.00
C MET A 88 -13.44 -5.39 -10.43
N VAL A 89 -13.57 -6.44 -11.26
CA VAL A 89 -14.13 -6.32 -12.62
C VAL A 89 -15.56 -5.77 -12.60
N ARG A 90 -16.42 -6.23 -11.68
CA ARG A 90 -17.77 -5.68 -11.52
C ARG A 90 -17.75 -4.20 -11.16
N GLY A 91 -16.84 -3.80 -10.26
CA GLY A 91 -16.60 -2.42 -9.87
C GLY A 91 -16.25 -1.55 -11.07
N LEU A 92 -15.23 -1.93 -11.83
CA LEU A 92 -14.77 -1.23 -13.03
C LEU A 92 -15.83 -1.14 -14.13
N LYS A 93 -16.68 -2.18 -14.27
CA LYS A 93 -17.74 -2.24 -15.29
C LYS A 93 -19.03 -1.51 -14.89
N GLY A 94 -19.10 -0.85 -13.74
CA GLY A 94 -20.34 -0.20 -13.33
C GLY A 94 -21.43 -1.16 -12.84
N LEU A 95 -21.13 -2.47 -12.67
CA LEU A 95 -22.13 -3.49 -12.31
C LEU A 95 -22.52 -3.41 -10.82
N PRO A 96 -23.69 -3.96 -10.43
CA PRO A 96 -24.09 -4.01 -9.03
C PRO A 96 -23.06 -4.74 -8.15
N LEU A 97 -22.74 -4.14 -7.00
CA LEU A 97 -21.86 -4.71 -5.98
C LEU A 97 -22.66 -5.02 -4.71
N PRO A 98 -22.26 -6.03 -3.93
CA PRO A 98 -22.82 -6.26 -2.59
C PRO A 98 -22.74 -5.00 -1.73
N HIS A 99 -23.72 -4.82 -0.84
CA HIS A 99 -23.73 -3.68 0.08
C HIS A 99 -22.46 -3.69 0.93
N LEU A 100 -21.77 -2.54 0.95
CA LEU A 100 -20.62 -2.32 1.83
C LEU A 100 -21.12 -1.71 3.15
N PRO A 101 -21.05 -2.43 4.27
CA PRO A 101 -21.37 -1.85 5.56
C PRO A 101 -20.29 -0.83 5.94
N VAL A 102 -20.62 0.46 5.79
CA VAL A 102 -19.71 1.53 6.23
C VAL A 102 -19.85 1.68 7.74
N SER A 103 -18.87 1.17 8.49
CA SER A 103 -18.82 1.33 9.94
C SER A 103 -18.77 2.82 10.30
N LYS A 104 -19.49 3.20 11.36
CA LYS A 104 -19.41 4.56 11.94
C LYS A 104 -18.02 4.85 12.54
N ARG A 105 -17.19 3.83 12.73
CA ARG A 105 -15.85 3.94 13.31
C ARG A 105 -14.86 3.13 12.48
N VAL A 106 -13.78 3.80 12.11
CA VAL A 106 -12.55 3.20 11.56
C VAL A 106 -11.73 2.64 12.73
N SER A 107 -10.95 1.59 12.50
CA SER A 107 -10.07 1.04 13.53
C SER A 107 -9.05 2.09 14.02
N GLY A 108 -8.65 2.03 15.29
CA GLY A 108 -7.75 3.04 15.87
C GLY A 108 -6.41 3.17 15.13
N ALA A 109 -5.79 2.03 14.80
CA ALA A 109 -4.55 2.00 14.03
C ALA A 109 -4.71 2.59 12.62
N PHE A 110 -5.86 2.34 11.97
CA PHE A 110 -6.12 2.89 10.64
C PHE A 110 -6.48 4.37 10.69
N LEU A 111 -7.14 4.85 11.75
CA LEU A 111 -7.35 6.28 12.00
C LEU A 111 -6.03 7.04 12.14
N GLU A 112 -5.09 6.49 12.93
CA GLU A 112 -3.74 7.05 13.04
C GLU A 112 -3.03 7.07 11.68
N THR A 113 -3.14 5.98 10.92
CA THR A 113 -2.62 5.91 9.54
C THR A 113 -3.21 7.00 8.65
N ILE A 114 -4.53 7.18 8.63
CA ILE A 114 -5.20 8.25 7.86
C ILE A 114 -4.67 9.62 8.29
N TRP A 115 -4.56 9.86 9.60
CA TRP A 115 -4.11 11.14 10.12
C TRP A 115 -2.66 11.45 9.73
N ASN A 116 -1.76 10.47 9.82
CA ASN A 116 -0.37 10.60 9.38
C ASN A 116 -0.28 10.93 7.88
N ASN A 117 -1.07 10.25 7.05
CA ASN A 117 -1.11 10.51 5.61
C ASN A 117 -1.67 11.90 5.29
N LEU A 118 -2.72 12.35 5.99
CA LEU A 118 -3.27 13.70 5.85
C LEU A 118 -2.22 14.76 6.13
N ILE A 119 -1.51 14.66 7.26
CA ILE A 119 -0.48 15.64 7.63
C ILE A 119 0.68 15.61 6.63
N HIS A 120 1.17 14.42 6.28
CA HIS A 120 2.28 14.28 5.34
C HIS A 120 1.96 14.90 3.97
N HIS A 121 0.82 14.51 3.37
CA HIS A 121 0.45 14.95 2.03
C HIS A 121 -0.13 16.38 1.98
N SER A 122 -0.56 16.95 3.10
CA SER A 122 -1.02 18.35 3.16
C SER A 122 0.01 19.37 2.70
N LYS A 123 1.30 19.02 2.77
CA LYS A 123 2.42 19.84 2.28
C LYS A 123 2.39 20.01 0.75
N HIS A 124 1.82 19.04 0.04
CA HIS A 124 1.80 18.99 -1.42
C HIS A 124 0.42 19.23 -2.01
N TYR A 125 -0.65 18.91 -1.27
CA TYR A 125 -2.03 18.99 -1.72
C TYR A 125 -2.85 19.93 -0.83
N PRO A 126 -3.09 21.19 -1.26
CA PRO A 126 -3.86 22.17 -0.50
C PRO A 126 -5.25 21.70 -0.04
N VAL A 127 -5.92 20.81 -0.79
CA VAL A 127 -7.20 20.22 -0.35
C VAL A 127 -7.07 19.46 0.98
N LEU A 128 -5.95 18.78 1.20
CA LEU A 128 -5.67 18.08 2.43
C LEU A 128 -5.24 19.06 3.53
N GLY A 129 -4.49 20.12 3.20
CA GLY A 129 -4.16 21.21 4.14
C GLY A 129 -5.38 21.83 4.80
N LYS A 130 -6.39 22.21 4.00
CA LYS A 130 -7.68 22.72 4.51
C LYS A 130 -8.38 21.71 5.43
N THR A 131 -8.29 20.43 5.08
CA THR A 131 -8.89 19.35 5.88
C THR A 131 -8.18 19.22 7.23
N VAL A 132 -6.85 19.23 7.23
CA VAL A 132 -6.00 19.18 8.42
C VAL A 132 -6.26 20.37 9.34
N GLU A 133 -6.32 21.59 8.81
CA GLU A 133 -6.61 22.80 9.60
C GLU A 133 -7.94 22.68 10.33
N LYS A 134 -9.01 22.32 9.61
CA LYS A 134 -10.35 22.11 10.18
C LYS A 134 -10.36 21.04 11.28
N LEU A 135 -9.59 19.96 11.10
CA LEU A 135 -9.50 18.89 12.10
C LEU A 135 -8.72 19.33 13.34
N GLN A 136 -7.63 20.08 13.18
CA GLN A 136 -6.86 20.65 14.30
C GLN A 136 -7.63 21.72 15.06
N GLU A 137 -8.43 22.55 14.38
CA GLU A 137 -9.36 23.49 15.03
C GLU A 137 -10.36 22.76 15.93
N ARG A 138 -10.92 21.64 15.45
CA ARG A 138 -11.82 20.79 16.24
C ARG A 138 -11.12 20.14 17.44
N GLN A 139 -9.83 19.79 17.32
CA GLN A 139 -9.04 19.31 18.46
C GLN A 139 -8.88 20.41 19.50
N ARG A 140 -8.48 21.62 19.08
CA ARG A 140 -8.36 22.80 19.97
C ARG A 140 -9.66 23.12 20.68
N ALA A 141 -10.78 23.11 19.96
CA ALA A 141 -12.12 23.35 20.53
C ALA A 141 -12.52 22.31 21.60
N LYS A 142 -11.94 21.11 21.56
CA LYS A 142 -12.14 20.06 22.58
C LYS A 142 -11.09 20.09 23.70
N GLY A 143 -10.21 21.10 23.74
CA GLY A 143 -9.11 21.18 24.70
C GLY A 143 -7.99 20.15 24.45
N LEU A 144 -7.95 19.54 23.28
CA LEU A 144 -6.90 18.59 22.90
C LEU A 144 -5.71 19.32 22.27
N ARG A 145 -4.50 18.80 22.50
CA ARG A 145 -3.30 19.31 21.85
C ARG A 145 -3.38 19.10 20.33
N PRO A 146 -2.94 20.08 19.51
CA PRO A 146 -2.78 19.87 18.08
C PRO A 146 -1.88 18.67 17.83
N PHE A 147 -2.27 17.82 16.90
CA PHE A 147 -1.41 16.74 16.47
C PHE A 147 -0.21 17.30 15.69
N VAL A 148 0.98 16.91 16.11
CA VAL A 148 2.22 17.14 15.38
C VAL A 148 2.69 15.78 14.88
N GLN A 149 3.02 15.69 13.59
CA GLN A 149 3.58 14.45 13.05
C GLN A 149 4.85 14.12 13.84
N PRO A 150 4.95 12.92 14.45
CA PRO A 150 6.18 12.51 15.08
C PRO A 150 7.29 12.49 14.02
N GLU A 151 8.49 12.94 14.38
CA GLU A 151 9.64 12.75 13.52
C GLU A 151 9.76 11.24 13.21
N PRO A 152 9.93 10.85 11.94
CA PRO A 152 10.03 9.44 11.61
C PRO A 152 11.25 8.87 12.31
N LEU A 153 11.03 7.93 13.25
CA LEU A 153 12.07 7.29 14.06
C LEU A 153 13.21 6.62 13.27
N PHE A 154 13.08 6.50 11.94
CA PHE A 154 13.98 5.73 11.08
C PHE A 154 14.37 6.43 9.75
N LEU A 155 14.05 7.73 9.57
CA LEU A 155 14.31 8.43 8.30
C LEU A 155 14.98 9.80 8.51
N ASP A 156 16.08 9.84 9.26
CA ASP A 156 16.99 11.01 9.36
C ASP A 156 17.75 11.32 8.04
N ARG A 157 17.25 10.84 6.90
CA ARG A 157 17.77 11.17 5.58
C ARG A 157 16.70 11.91 4.81
N GLU A 158 16.97 13.16 4.46
CA GLU A 158 16.20 13.87 3.44
C GLU A 158 16.08 12.97 2.21
N THR A 159 14.86 12.52 1.91
CA THR A 159 14.57 11.89 0.63
C THR A 159 14.39 13.01 -0.38
N LYS A 160 15.40 13.23 -1.22
CA LYS A 160 15.26 14.15 -2.34
C LYS A 160 14.18 13.60 -3.28
N PRO A 161 13.26 14.44 -3.78
CA PRO A 161 12.34 14.01 -4.84
C PRO A 161 13.14 13.45 -6.01
N PRO A 162 12.71 12.34 -6.63
CA PRO A 162 13.39 11.81 -7.79
C PRO A 162 13.37 12.84 -8.93
N THR A 163 14.44 12.89 -9.71
CA THR A 163 14.54 13.77 -10.88
C THR A 163 13.55 13.32 -11.97
N GLU A 164 13.24 14.20 -12.91
CA GLU A 164 12.40 13.84 -14.08
C GLU A 164 12.99 12.66 -14.86
N GLU A 165 14.32 12.59 -14.95
CA GLU A 165 15.07 11.48 -15.55
C GLU A 165 14.88 10.17 -14.76
N GLU A 166 14.97 10.22 -13.42
CA GLU A 166 14.71 9.05 -12.57
C GLU A 166 13.26 8.57 -12.66
N LEU A 167 12.30 9.49 -12.76
CA LEU A 167 10.90 9.16 -12.97
C LEU A 167 10.66 8.53 -14.35
N LEU A 168 11.30 9.05 -15.40
CA LEU A 168 11.25 8.48 -16.75
C LEU A 168 11.87 7.08 -16.79
N ASN A 169 13.00 6.87 -16.12
CA ASN A 169 13.67 5.57 -16.04
C ASN A 169 12.84 4.54 -15.26
N GLN A 170 12.06 4.95 -14.25
CA GLN A 170 11.12 4.07 -13.56
C GLN A 170 9.92 3.66 -14.43
N LEU A 171 9.54 4.49 -15.41
CA LEU A 171 8.45 4.21 -16.34
C LEU A 171 8.91 3.31 -17.50
N THR A 172 10.20 3.27 -17.82
CA THR A 172 10.79 2.43 -18.87
C THR A 172 11.50 1.24 -18.25
N TRP A 173 10.78 0.12 -18.07
CA TRP A 173 11.38 -1.18 -17.75
C TRP A 173 12.21 -1.70 -18.93
N ASP A 174 13.41 -1.17 -19.14
CA ASP A 174 14.32 -1.62 -20.18
C ASP A 174 15.08 -2.91 -19.75
N GLU A 175 15.77 -3.54 -20.71
CA GLU A 175 16.54 -4.77 -20.44
C GLU A 175 17.67 -4.54 -19.42
N GLN A 176 18.21 -3.33 -19.37
CA GLN A 176 19.28 -2.98 -18.44
C GLN A 176 18.75 -2.87 -17.01
N ALA A 177 17.62 -2.21 -16.78
CA ALA A 177 16.93 -2.15 -15.49
C ALA A 177 16.48 -3.54 -15.01
N LYS A 178 16.03 -4.42 -15.91
CA LYS A 178 15.75 -5.84 -15.58
C LYS A 178 17.02 -6.57 -15.15
N PHE A 179 18.11 -6.39 -15.90
CA PHE A 179 19.39 -7.03 -15.59
C PHE A 179 19.96 -6.49 -14.28
N GLU A 180 19.92 -5.18 -14.03
CA GLU A 180 20.39 -4.54 -12.81
C GLU A 180 19.55 -4.95 -11.61
N CYS A 181 18.21 -4.94 -11.69
CA CYS A 181 17.35 -5.49 -10.64
C CYS A 181 17.62 -6.97 -10.40
N TYR A 182 17.77 -7.79 -11.45
CA TYR A 182 18.13 -9.20 -11.32
C TYR A 182 19.50 -9.35 -10.63
N THR A 183 20.51 -8.57 -11.02
CA THR A 183 21.86 -8.63 -10.45
C THR A 183 21.91 -8.12 -9.00
N MET A 184 21.14 -7.09 -8.68
CA MET A 184 21.01 -6.53 -7.33
C MET A 184 20.19 -7.43 -6.41
N SER A 185 19.16 -8.08 -6.95
CA SER A 185 18.34 -9.04 -6.22
C SER A 185 18.98 -10.42 -6.13
N ALA A 186 19.88 -10.78 -7.05
CA ALA A 186 20.49 -12.11 -7.14
C ALA A 186 21.21 -12.55 -5.85
N PRO A 187 21.99 -11.72 -5.14
CA PRO A 187 22.57 -12.10 -3.85
C PRO A 187 21.50 -12.46 -2.82
N THR A 188 20.41 -11.68 -2.78
CA THR A 188 19.28 -11.88 -1.87
C THR A 188 18.46 -13.12 -2.25
N THR A 189 18.16 -13.29 -3.52
CA THR A 189 17.45 -14.46 -4.06
C THR A 189 18.27 -15.73 -3.86
N MET A 190 19.58 -15.69 -4.10
CA MET A 190 20.48 -16.83 -3.85
C MET A 190 20.60 -17.15 -2.36
N PHE A 191 20.60 -16.14 -1.49
CA PHE A 191 20.53 -16.35 -0.05
C PHE A 191 19.26 -17.12 0.34
N PHE A 192 18.09 -16.69 -0.13
CA PHE A 192 16.81 -17.38 0.15
C PHE A 192 16.77 -18.80 -0.42
N VAL A 193 17.28 -19.02 -1.63
CA VAL A 193 17.34 -20.35 -2.27
C VAL A 193 18.24 -21.29 -1.47
N ASN A 194 19.40 -20.79 -1.01
CA ASN A 194 20.31 -21.58 -0.20
C ASN A 194 19.74 -21.89 1.18
N GLU A 195 19.08 -20.94 1.83
CA GLU A 195 18.42 -21.14 3.13
C GLU A 195 17.28 -22.17 3.03
N LEU A 196 16.44 -22.07 2.00
CA LEU A 196 15.37 -23.05 1.73
C LEU A 196 15.94 -24.45 1.44
N LYS A 197 17.04 -24.53 0.70
CA LYS A 197 17.74 -25.78 0.42
C LYS A 197 18.30 -26.40 1.71
N ASP A 198 18.94 -25.61 2.56
CA ASP A 198 19.50 -26.09 3.81
C ASP A 198 18.42 -26.54 4.80
N PHE A 199 17.25 -25.88 4.81
CA PHE A 199 16.07 -26.36 5.53
C PHE A 199 15.57 -27.70 4.97
N TYR A 200 15.43 -27.83 3.65
CA TYR A 200 14.99 -29.07 3.00
C TYR A 200 15.97 -30.24 3.24
N GLU A 201 17.27 -29.96 3.31
CA GLU A 201 18.32 -30.93 3.62
C GLU A 201 18.46 -31.21 5.13
N GLY A 202 17.62 -30.60 5.98
CA GLY A 202 17.59 -30.82 7.43
C GLY A 202 18.79 -30.24 8.19
N LYS A 203 19.50 -29.27 7.59
CA LYS A 203 20.65 -28.61 8.22
C LYS A 203 20.25 -27.49 9.18
N ILE A 204 19.04 -26.97 9.05
CA ILE A 204 18.45 -25.96 9.93
C ILE A 204 17.02 -26.35 10.30
N ASP A 205 16.61 -26.09 11.54
CA ASP A 205 15.36 -26.61 12.10
C ASP A 205 14.11 -25.78 11.70
N ASN A 206 14.25 -24.47 11.46
CA ASN A 206 13.15 -23.57 11.10
C ASN A 206 13.64 -22.45 10.16
N THR A 207 12.82 -22.03 9.19
CA THR A 207 13.06 -20.85 8.35
C THR A 207 11.77 -20.02 8.20
N MET A 208 11.90 -18.70 8.08
CA MET A 208 10.79 -17.77 7.79
C MET A 208 11.27 -16.77 6.74
N ILE A 209 10.73 -16.85 5.52
CA ILE A 209 11.07 -15.92 4.44
C ILE A 209 10.27 -14.63 4.65
N CYS A 210 10.91 -13.60 5.21
CA CYS A 210 10.42 -12.22 5.24
C CYS A 210 11.57 -11.23 5.03
N ASP A 211 11.40 -10.37 4.03
CA ASP A 211 12.32 -9.32 3.59
C ASP A 211 12.48 -8.21 4.67
N ARG A 212 13.60 -7.48 4.60
CA ARG A 212 14.16 -6.38 5.43
C ARG A 212 15.10 -6.72 6.60
N MET A 213 14.81 -7.67 7.48
CA MET A 213 15.67 -7.89 8.66
C MET A 213 17.04 -8.49 8.30
N LEU A 214 17.09 -9.36 7.30
CA LEU A 214 18.32 -9.95 6.76
C LEU A 214 19.24 -8.93 6.08
N TYR A 215 18.68 -7.90 5.45
CA TYR A 215 19.47 -6.82 4.83
C TYR A 215 20.27 -6.05 5.88
N ALA A 216 19.68 -5.78 7.05
CA ALA A 216 20.36 -5.06 8.14
C ALA A 216 21.50 -5.89 8.75
N GLU A 217 21.31 -7.20 8.93
CA GLU A 217 22.34 -8.10 9.46
C GLU A 217 23.45 -8.44 8.46
N ALA A 218 23.13 -8.55 7.17
CA ALA A 218 24.14 -8.76 6.13
C ALA A 218 25.05 -7.53 5.95
N LYS A 219 24.48 -6.33 6.05
CA LYS A 219 25.22 -5.07 5.91
C LYS A 219 26.15 -4.81 7.10
N SER A 220 25.78 -5.19 8.32
CA SER A 220 26.66 -5.04 9.50
C SER A 220 27.86 -5.99 9.45
N LYS A 221 27.68 -7.20 8.90
CA LYS A 221 28.75 -8.20 8.72
C LYS A 221 29.71 -7.89 7.57
N GLN A 222 29.31 -7.08 6.58
CA GLN A 222 30.20 -6.61 5.51
C GLN A 222 31.13 -5.46 5.94
N ASN A 223 30.73 -4.64 6.91
CA ASN A 223 31.54 -3.50 7.38
C ASN A 223 32.56 -3.85 8.48
N SER A 224 32.63 -5.12 8.88
CA SER A 224 33.53 -5.63 9.93
C SER A 224 34.60 -6.60 9.37
N LYS A 225 34.84 -6.56 8.06
CA LYS A 225 35.96 -7.22 7.38
C LYS A 225 36.80 -6.21 6.61
#